data_AF-A0AAJ3YZF0-F1
#
_entry.id   AF-A0AAJ3YZF0-F1
#
_cell.length_a   1.000
_cell.length_b   1.000
_cell.length_c   1.000
_cell.angle_alpha   90.00
_cell.angle_beta   90.00
_cell.angle_gamma   90.00
#
_symmetry.space_group_name_H-M   'P 1'
#
loop_
_entity.id
_entity.type
_entity.pdbx_description
1 polymer ?
#
loop_
_entity_poly.entity_id
_entity_poly.type
_entity_poly.pdbx_seq_one_letter_code
_entity_poly.pdbx_strand_id
1 'polypeptide(L)'
;MLNSITSLEPINIPSGWFVKYNDLTVSQDKVKPNTKLIELVKQRYNAVVNIIKGEDEYLIHICDDHGELMDTINVEERRQLVNELERIIWKIEAAAFGGNILIFEGPLDYLRLRIPQGWTVSYNKLIDIDPDQLEEDSDDWFNFTSSLLQLEHKESRLILDVGWYEDIEPSGTFYVLLIKNLDWENPLEDMDTRRPEKLVSQIEAILQNAAEQKYA
;
A
#
# COMPACT_ATOMS: atom_id res chain seq x y z
N MET A 1 -19.64 -3.92 11.19
CA MET A 1 -18.66 -2.97 11.74
C MET A 1 -17.47 -3.03 10.84
N LEU A 2 -17.05 -1.91 10.24
CA LEU A 2 -15.73 -1.87 9.61
C LEU A 2 -14.71 -2.11 10.72
N ASN A 3 -13.81 -3.08 10.53
CA ASN A 3 -12.68 -3.22 11.42
C ASN A 3 -11.87 -1.92 11.36
N SER A 4 -11.38 -1.46 12.51
CA SER A 4 -10.48 -0.31 12.56
C SER A 4 -9.30 -0.58 11.64
N ILE A 5 -8.94 0.36 10.77
CA ILE A 5 -7.79 0.24 9.88
C ILE A 5 -6.53 -0.07 10.67
N THR A 6 -6.41 0.46 11.90
CA THR A 6 -5.29 0.17 12.81
C THR A 6 -5.11 -1.32 13.15
N SER A 7 -6.14 -2.14 12.93
CA SER A 7 -6.05 -3.60 13.10
C SER A 7 -5.46 -4.32 11.89
N LEU A 8 -5.47 -3.70 10.71
CA LEU A 8 -4.92 -4.27 9.47
C LEU A 8 -3.39 -4.38 9.57
N GLU A 9 -2.84 -5.33 8.82
CA GLU A 9 -1.41 -5.39 8.56
C GLU A 9 -1.00 -4.22 7.64
N PRO A 10 0.09 -3.53 7.96
CA PRO A 10 0.71 -2.59 7.04
C PRO A 10 1.42 -3.39 5.94
N ILE A 11 1.16 -3.04 4.67
CA ILE A 11 1.67 -3.77 3.51
C ILE A 11 2.35 -2.78 2.56
N ASN A 12 3.51 -3.16 2.03
CA ASN A 12 4.20 -2.44 0.97
C ASN A 12 3.64 -2.88 -0.38
N ILE A 13 2.73 -2.07 -0.92
CA ILE A 13 2.03 -2.33 -2.18
C ILE A 13 2.65 -1.45 -3.29
N PRO A 14 3.09 -2.03 -4.42
CA PRO A 14 3.60 -1.24 -5.54
C PRO A 14 2.48 -0.53 -6.31
N SER A 15 2.86 0.40 -7.18
CA SER A 15 1.92 1.16 -8.00
C SER A 15 1.03 0.25 -8.87
N GLY A 16 -0.19 0.69 -9.18
CA GLY A 16 -1.15 0.02 -10.06
C GLY A 16 -1.95 -1.13 -9.44
N TRP A 17 -1.88 -1.33 -8.12
CA TRP A 17 -2.66 -2.34 -7.40
C TRP A 17 -3.88 -1.73 -6.72
N PHE A 18 -5.02 -2.41 -6.88
CA PHE A 18 -6.29 -2.08 -6.24
C PHE A 18 -6.54 -3.02 -5.07
N VAL A 19 -6.80 -2.46 -3.89
CA VAL A 19 -7.20 -3.20 -2.70
C VAL A 19 -8.70 -3.46 -2.79
N LYS A 20 -9.07 -4.61 -3.36
CA LYS A 20 -10.47 -4.99 -3.55
C LYS A 20 -11.12 -5.46 -2.26
N TYR A 21 -10.36 -6.16 -1.43
CA TYR A 21 -10.77 -6.60 -0.10
C TYR A 21 -9.55 -6.66 0.81
N ASN A 22 -9.69 -6.21 2.06
CA ASN A 22 -8.63 -6.32 3.06
C ASN A 22 -9.21 -6.46 4.47
N ASP A 23 -9.01 -7.65 5.04
CA ASP A 23 -9.30 -8.01 6.43
C ASP A 23 -8.11 -8.80 7.03
N LEU A 24 -6.92 -8.59 6.47
CA LEU A 24 -5.69 -9.19 6.98
C LEU A 24 -5.24 -8.40 8.21
N THR A 25 -5.62 -8.86 9.41
CA THR A 25 -5.36 -8.15 10.67
C THR A 25 -4.19 -8.73 11.45
N VAL A 26 -3.50 -7.90 12.23
CA VAL A 26 -2.34 -8.26 13.10
C VAL A 26 -2.70 -9.34 14.14
N SER A 27 -3.93 -9.35 14.66
CA SER A 27 -4.38 -10.28 15.71
C SER A 27 -5.54 -11.15 15.24
N GLN A 28 -5.21 -12.18 14.46
CA GLN A 28 -6.21 -13.14 13.95
C GLN A 28 -5.88 -14.56 14.40
N ASP A 29 -6.02 -14.82 15.70
CA ASP A 29 -5.70 -16.14 16.27
C ASP A 29 -6.73 -17.22 15.91
N LYS A 30 -7.92 -16.85 15.40
CA LYS A 30 -9.03 -17.79 15.10
C LYS A 30 -9.86 -17.36 13.88
N VAL A 31 -9.25 -17.42 12.70
CA VAL A 31 -9.98 -17.31 11.42
C VAL A 31 -10.48 -18.68 11.00
N LYS A 32 -11.72 -18.77 10.51
CA LYS A 32 -12.25 -20.04 9.98
C LYS A 32 -11.54 -20.41 8.67
N PRO A 33 -11.28 -21.71 8.41
CA PRO A 33 -10.82 -22.15 7.11
C PRO A 33 -11.74 -21.67 5.98
N ASN A 34 -11.16 -21.49 4.79
CA ASN A 34 -11.79 -20.95 3.59
C ASN A 34 -12.28 -19.50 3.71
N THR A 35 -11.76 -18.74 4.69
CA THR A 35 -12.01 -17.30 4.78
C THR A 35 -10.99 -16.55 3.95
N LYS A 36 -11.46 -15.70 3.04
CA LYS A 36 -10.62 -14.75 2.31
C LYS A 36 -10.20 -13.61 3.23
N LEU A 37 -8.91 -13.31 3.26
CA LEU A 37 -8.30 -12.28 4.10
C LEU A 37 -7.90 -11.05 3.31
N ILE A 38 -7.43 -11.22 2.07
CA ILE A 38 -7.10 -10.10 1.19
C ILE A 38 -7.40 -10.47 -0.26
N GLU A 39 -7.73 -9.47 -1.07
CA GLU A 39 -7.78 -9.57 -2.54
C GLU A 39 -7.20 -8.28 -3.13
N LEU A 40 -6.07 -8.43 -3.80
CA LEU A 40 -5.38 -7.36 -4.52
C LEU A 40 -5.50 -7.61 -6.02
N VAL A 41 -5.82 -6.56 -6.78
CA VAL A 41 -6.02 -6.65 -8.23
C VAL A 41 -5.07 -5.70 -8.94
N LYS A 42 -4.21 -6.21 -9.82
CA LYS A 42 -3.33 -5.38 -10.66
C LYS A 42 -4.11 -4.85 -11.85
N GLN A 43 -4.33 -3.53 -11.92
CA GLN A 43 -5.23 -2.93 -12.92
C GLN A 43 -4.73 -3.03 -14.38
N ARG A 44 -3.43 -3.15 -14.62
CA ARG A 44 -2.85 -3.13 -15.98
C ARG A 44 -2.81 -4.52 -16.65
N TYR A 45 -2.64 -5.57 -15.87
CA TYR A 45 -2.48 -6.96 -16.34
C TYR A 45 -3.56 -7.89 -15.78
N ASN A 46 -4.50 -7.33 -15.02
CA ASN A 46 -5.63 -8.00 -14.38
C ASN A 46 -5.24 -9.24 -13.53
N ALA A 47 -3.99 -9.34 -13.09
CA ALA A 47 -3.58 -10.36 -12.13
C ALA A 47 -4.28 -10.12 -10.79
N VAL A 48 -4.73 -11.20 -10.15
CA VAL A 48 -5.37 -11.16 -8.84
C VAL A 48 -4.55 -11.98 -7.85
N VAL A 49 -4.20 -11.37 -6.72
CA VAL A 49 -3.53 -12.07 -5.62
C VAL A 49 -4.46 -12.05 -4.42
N ASN A 50 -4.78 -13.22 -3.89
CA ASN A 50 -5.67 -13.35 -2.73
C ASN A 50 -5.07 -14.27 -1.67
N ILE A 51 -5.33 -13.93 -0.40
CA ILE A 51 -4.98 -14.78 0.74
C ILE A 51 -6.24 -15.43 1.26
N ILE A 52 -6.19 -16.75 1.44
CA ILE A 52 -7.25 -17.55 2.05
C ILE A 52 -6.68 -18.27 3.25
N LYS A 53 -7.40 -18.29 4.38
CA LYS A 53 -7.06 -19.13 5.53
C LYS A 53 -7.32 -20.60 5.17
N GLY A 54 -6.30 -21.44 5.17
CA GLY A 54 -6.42 -22.91 5.09
C GLY A 54 -6.78 -23.53 6.44
N GLU A 55 -6.68 -24.85 6.59
CA GLU A 55 -6.87 -25.52 7.88
C GLU A 55 -5.77 -25.10 8.86
N ASP A 56 -4.52 -25.44 8.56
CA ASP A 56 -3.35 -25.16 9.42
C ASP A 56 -2.45 -24.05 8.85
N GLU A 57 -2.65 -23.66 7.60
CA GLU A 57 -1.79 -22.72 6.86
C GLU A 57 -2.57 -21.53 6.29
N TYR A 58 -1.87 -20.65 5.58
CA TYR A 58 -2.42 -19.61 4.72
C TYR A 58 -2.07 -19.94 3.27
N LEU A 59 -3.03 -19.75 2.37
CA LEU A 59 -2.86 -19.99 0.95
C LEU A 59 -2.84 -18.63 0.24
N ILE A 60 -1.75 -18.34 -0.47
CA ILE A 60 -1.68 -17.19 -1.38
C ILE A 60 -1.95 -17.71 -2.78
N HIS A 61 -3.12 -17.39 -3.31
CA HIS A 61 -3.52 -17.74 -4.67
C HIS A 61 -3.17 -16.61 -5.62
N ILE A 62 -2.54 -16.97 -6.73
CA ILE A 62 -2.24 -16.07 -7.84
C ILE A 62 -3.14 -16.49 -8.99
N CYS A 63 -3.99 -15.58 -9.45
CA CYS A 63 -4.94 -15.80 -10.53
C CYS A 63 -4.69 -14.84 -11.69
N ASP A 64 -5.06 -15.27 -12.89
CA ASP A 64 -5.04 -14.44 -14.09
C ASP A 64 -6.27 -13.51 -14.18
N ASP A 65 -6.42 -12.86 -15.34
CA ASP A 65 -7.48 -11.92 -15.64
C ASP A 65 -8.84 -12.54 -15.90
N HIS A 66 -8.87 -13.86 -16.11
CA HIS A 66 -10.08 -14.66 -16.22
C HIS A 66 -10.48 -15.31 -14.89
N GLY A 67 -9.66 -15.13 -13.85
CA GLY A 67 -9.86 -15.73 -12.54
C GLY A 67 -9.43 -17.20 -12.47
N GLU A 68 -8.66 -17.67 -13.46
CA GLU A 68 -8.04 -18.99 -13.42
C GLU A 68 -6.88 -18.99 -12.42
N LEU A 69 -6.82 -20.04 -11.60
CA LEU A 69 -5.76 -20.20 -10.61
C LEU A 69 -4.47 -20.61 -11.31
N MET A 70 -3.47 -19.74 -11.27
CA MET A 70 -2.17 -19.95 -11.92
C MET A 70 -1.17 -20.61 -10.99
N ASP A 71 -1.15 -20.21 -9.72
CA ASP A 71 -0.21 -20.71 -8.73
C ASP A 71 -0.77 -20.58 -7.32
N THR A 72 -0.23 -21.36 -6.39
CA THR A 72 -0.60 -21.35 -4.97
C THR A 72 0.64 -21.51 -4.11
N ILE A 73 0.83 -20.57 -3.19
CA ILE A 73 1.92 -20.57 -2.23
C ILE A 73 1.34 -20.83 -0.84
N ASN A 74 1.87 -21.86 -0.20
CA ASN A 74 1.52 -22.22 1.17
C ASN A 74 2.43 -21.49 2.14
N VAL A 75 1.83 -20.84 3.13
CA VAL A 75 2.54 -20.14 4.20
C VAL A 75 2.04 -20.68 5.54
N GLU A 76 2.85 -21.51 6.17
CA GLU A 76 2.51 -22.12 7.47
C GLU A 76 2.58 -21.07 8.60
N GLU A 77 3.60 -20.21 8.57
CA GLU A 77 3.86 -19.25 9.64
C GLU A 77 3.24 -17.88 9.35
N ARG A 78 2.31 -17.42 10.19
CA ARG A 78 1.64 -16.11 10.04
C ARG A 78 2.62 -14.92 9.97
N ARG A 79 3.77 -15.01 10.64
CA ARG A 79 4.79 -13.94 10.62
C ARG A 79 5.48 -13.78 9.25
N GLN A 80 5.42 -14.81 8.39
CA GLN A 80 6.00 -14.78 7.05
C GLN A 80 4.99 -14.27 6.00
N LEU A 81 3.69 -14.31 6.31
CA LEU A 81 2.61 -14.07 5.38
C LEU A 81 2.68 -12.72 4.65
N VAL A 82 2.96 -11.63 5.37
CA VAL A 82 3.08 -10.29 4.77
C VAL A 82 4.29 -10.22 3.84
N ASN A 83 5.44 -10.76 4.27
CA ASN A 83 6.65 -10.75 3.45
C ASN A 83 6.47 -11.58 2.17
N GLU A 84 5.83 -12.75 2.25
CA GLU A 84 5.55 -13.56 1.05
C GLU A 84 4.54 -12.89 0.12
N LEU A 85 3.48 -12.26 0.66
CA LEU A 85 2.55 -11.47 -0.13
C LEU A 85 3.26 -10.35 -0.90
N GLU A 86 4.07 -9.55 -0.19
CA GLU A 86 4.84 -8.45 -0.78
C GLU A 86 5.77 -8.97 -1.88
N ARG A 87 6.51 -10.05 -1.59
CA ARG A 87 7.40 -10.67 -2.56
C ARG A 87 6.67 -11.07 -3.85
N ILE A 88 5.46 -11.61 -3.74
CA ILE A 88 4.64 -12.01 -4.88
C ILE A 88 4.18 -10.81 -5.70
N ILE A 89 3.57 -9.80 -5.08
CA ILE A 89 3.04 -8.63 -5.80
C ILE A 89 4.17 -7.82 -6.46
N TRP A 90 5.35 -7.75 -5.83
CA TRP A 90 6.53 -7.12 -6.40
C TRP A 90 7.17 -7.95 -7.52
N LYS A 91 7.15 -9.29 -7.42
CA LYS A 91 7.62 -10.17 -8.51
C LYS A 91 6.73 -10.03 -9.75
N ILE A 92 5.42 -9.95 -9.56
CA ILE A 92 4.46 -9.68 -10.66
C ILE A 92 4.78 -8.31 -11.29
N GLU A 93 5.10 -7.31 -10.48
CA GLU A 93 5.51 -5.99 -10.98
C GLU A 93 6.81 -6.04 -11.80
N ALA A 94 7.84 -6.74 -11.30
CA ALA A 94 9.11 -6.88 -12.01
C ALA A 94 8.93 -7.58 -13.36
N ALA A 95 8.09 -8.62 -13.42
CA ALA A 95 7.79 -9.34 -14.66
C ALA A 95 7.08 -8.46 -15.70
N ALA A 96 6.21 -7.56 -15.26
CA ALA A 96 5.44 -6.66 -16.13
C ALA A 96 6.31 -5.67 -16.94
N PHE A 97 7.50 -5.32 -16.45
CA PHE A 97 8.43 -4.40 -17.12
C PHE A 97 9.45 -5.09 -18.02
N GLY A 98 9.25 -6.36 -18.38
CA GLY A 98 10.23 -7.14 -19.14
C GLY A 98 11.51 -7.41 -18.34
N GLY A 99 11.44 -7.22 -17.02
CA GLY A 99 12.50 -7.58 -16.10
C GLY A 99 12.76 -9.08 -16.17
N ASN A 100 14.04 -9.45 -16.17
CA ASN A 100 14.42 -10.84 -16.10
C ASN A 100 14.06 -11.32 -14.68
N ILE A 101 13.00 -12.13 -14.53
CA ILE A 101 12.52 -12.64 -13.23
C ILE A 101 13.64 -13.31 -12.42
N LEU A 102 14.70 -13.77 -13.09
CA LEU A 102 15.92 -14.32 -12.51
C LEU A 102 16.74 -13.33 -11.65
N ILE A 103 16.48 -12.02 -11.74
CA ILE A 103 17.22 -10.93 -11.04
C ILE A 103 16.29 -10.17 -10.08
N PHE A 104 15.14 -10.73 -9.70
CA PHE A 104 14.28 -10.09 -8.69
C PHE A 104 14.91 -10.23 -7.29
N GLU A 105 15.48 -9.13 -6.79
CA GLU A 105 16.17 -9.10 -5.49
C GLU A 105 15.22 -9.00 -4.29
N GLY A 106 13.99 -8.55 -4.51
CA GLY A 106 12.96 -8.43 -3.49
C GLY A 106 12.11 -7.17 -3.66
N PRO A 107 11.13 -6.95 -2.77
CA PRO A 107 10.42 -5.68 -2.64
C PRO A 107 11.39 -4.51 -2.43
N LEU A 108 11.11 -3.35 -3.01
CA LEU A 108 11.78 -2.10 -2.64
C LEU A 108 11.37 -1.70 -1.23
N ASP A 109 12.21 -0.97 -0.50
CA ASP A 109 11.95 -0.58 0.89
C ASP A 109 11.02 0.64 1.00
N TYR A 110 9.80 0.48 0.47
CA TYR A 110 8.76 1.49 0.56
C TYR A 110 7.94 1.31 1.82
N LEU A 111 7.49 2.44 2.37
CA LEU A 111 6.74 2.55 3.59
C LEU A 111 5.49 1.65 3.54
N ARG A 112 5.40 0.72 4.49
CA ARG A 112 4.23 -0.16 4.64
C ARG A 112 3.06 0.62 5.23
N LEU A 113 1.91 0.57 4.57
CA LEU A 113 0.70 1.30 4.98
C LEU A 113 -0.48 0.37 5.17
N ARG A 114 -1.36 0.69 6.12
CA ARG A 114 -2.65 -0.02 6.30
C ARG A 114 -3.69 0.55 5.34
N ILE A 115 -3.72 0.02 4.13
CA ILE A 115 -4.64 0.49 3.08
C ILE A 115 -5.95 -0.31 3.14
N PRO A 116 -7.11 0.32 3.40
CA PRO A 116 -8.39 -0.37 3.42
C PRO A 116 -8.88 -0.69 2.00
N GLN A 117 -9.90 -1.53 1.91
CA GLN A 117 -10.57 -1.81 0.64
C GLN A 117 -11.11 -0.54 -0.05
N GLY A 118 -11.16 -0.56 -1.38
CA GLY A 118 -11.69 0.53 -2.21
C GLY A 118 -10.62 1.50 -2.74
N TRP A 119 -9.38 1.40 -2.26
CA TRP A 119 -8.27 2.24 -2.71
C TRP A 119 -7.40 1.57 -3.77
N THR A 120 -6.99 2.35 -4.76
CA THR A 120 -5.93 2.00 -5.70
C THR A 120 -4.64 2.72 -5.29
N VAL A 121 -3.52 2.01 -5.24
CA VAL A 121 -2.20 2.62 -5.15
C VAL A 121 -1.82 3.09 -6.55
N SER A 122 -2.17 4.31 -6.94
CA SER A 122 -1.92 4.83 -8.29
C SER A 122 -0.45 5.11 -8.52
N TYR A 123 0.25 5.59 -7.49
CA TYR A 123 1.68 5.85 -7.50
C TYR A 123 2.28 5.58 -6.13
N ASN A 124 3.48 5.01 -6.07
CA ASN A 124 4.22 4.78 -4.84
C ASN A 124 5.73 4.74 -5.10
N LYS A 125 6.44 5.64 -4.43
CA LYS A 125 7.89 5.71 -4.22
C LYS A 125 8.21 6.24 -2.82
N LEU A 126 7.25 6.15 -1.89
CA LEU A 126 7.43 6.65 -0.53
C LEU A 126 8.32 5.67 0.23
N ILE A 127 9.61 5.96 0.27
CA ILE A 127 10.64 5.18 0.95
C ILE A 127 10.47 5.22 2.49
N ASP A 128 10.82 4.12 3.16
CA ASP A 128 10.80 4.04 4.64
C ASP A 128 12.10 4.58 5.24
N ILE A 129 12.35 5.89 5.04
CA ILE A 129 13.53 6.59 5.56
C ILE A 129 13.11 7.76 6.43
N ASP A 130 13.75 7.89 7.59
CA ASP A 130 13.65 9.07 8.44
C ASP A 130 14.56 10.18 7.91
N PRO A 131 14.02 11.31 7.39
CA PRO A 131 14.83 12.41 6.85
C PRO A 131 15.72 13.06 7.91
N ASP A 132 15.43 12.90 9.21
CA ASP A 132 16.28 13.41 10.29
C ASP A 132 17.52 12.53 10.54
N GLN A 133 17.62 11.35 9.91
CA GLN A 133 18.78 10.47 9.99
C GLN A 133 19.72 10.62 8.77
N LEU A 134 19.35 11.43 7.78
CA LEU A 134 20.14 11.65 6.57
C LEU A 134 21.17 12.77 6.77
N GLU A 135 22.36 12.57 6.23
CA GLU A 135 23.36 13.63 6.09
C GLU A 135 22.93 14.63 5.00
N GLU A 136 23.26 15.91 5.15
CA GLU A 136 22.82 16.97 4.21
C GLU A 136 23.31 16.75 2.77
N ASP A 137 24.44 16.07 2.57
CA ASP A 137 25.03 15.77 1.26
C ASP A 137 24.75 14.34 0.77
N SER A 138 23.82 13.61 1.41
CA SER A 138 23.43 12.26 1.00
C SER A 138 22.73 12.24 -0.37
N ASP A 139 23.07 11.28 -1.22
CA ASP A 139 22.33 11.00 -2.45
C ASP A 139 20.89 10.50 -2.17
N ASP A 140 20.58 10.08 -0.95
CA ASP A 140 19.23 9.62 -0.59
C ASP A 140 18.16 10.71 -0.73
N TRP A 141 18.56 11.98 -0.71
CA TRP A 141 17.67 13.11 -0.98
C TRP A 141 17.02 13.06 -2.37
N PHE A 142 17.62 12.36 -3.34
CA PHE A 142 17.01 12.17 -4.67
C PHE A 142 15.69 11.37 -4.63
N ASN A 143 15.40 10.68 -3.53
CA ASN A 143 14.14 9.98 -3.34
C ASN A 143 13.01 10.91 -2.85
N PHE A 144 13.34 12.11 -2.35
CA PHE A 144 12.38 13.06 -1.79
C PHE A 144 11.93 14.06 -2.86
N THR A 145 10.83 13.74 -3.52
CA THR A 145 10.29 14.54 -4.64
C THR A 145 8.88 15.03 -4.35
N SER A 146 8.40 15.97 -5.16
CA SER A 146 7.05 16.53 -5.08
C SER A 146 5.94 15.48 -5.20
N SER A 147 6.19 14.25 -5.64
CA SER A 147 5.19 13.17 -5.59
C SER A 147 5.85 11.87 -5.14
N LEU A 148 5.39 11.34 -4.01
CA LEU A 148 5.89 10.14 -3.35
C LEU A 148 4.83 9.04 -3.28
N LEU A 149 3.58 9.38 -3.00
CA LEU A 149 2.47 8.43 -2.91
C LEU A 149 1.20 9.06 -3.45
N GLN A 150 0.45 8.30 -4.24
CA GLN A 150 -0.90 8.67 -4.63
C GLN A 150 -1.84 7.49 -4.47
N LEU A 151 -2.88 7.66 -3.66
CA LEU A 151 -3.95 6.69 -3.47
C LEU A 151 -5.25 7.25 -4.04
N GLU A 152 -6.00 6.45 -4.79
CA GLU A 152 -7.29 6.84 -5.38
C GLU A 152 -8.43 5.98 -4.85
N HIS A 153 -9.50 6.62 -4.37
CA HIS A 153 -10.77 5.98 -4.04
C HIS A 153 -11.85 6.43 -5.03
N LYS A 154 -11.97 5.71 -6.15
CA LYS A 154 -12.81 6.11 -7.30
C LYS A 154 -14.28 6.33 -6.96
N GLU A 155 -14.88 5.45 -6.16
CA GLU A 155 -16.30 5.54 -5.79
C GLU A 155 -16.61 6.83 -5.01
N SER A 156 -15.68 7.22 -4.12
CA SER A 156 -15.80 8.43 -3.31
C SER A 156 -15.19 9.65 -3.98
N ARG A 157 -14.58 9.50 -5.16
CA ARG A 157 -13.84 10.54 -5.89
C ARG A 157 -12.79 11.24 -5.01
N LEU A 158 -12.07 10.46 -4.20
CA LEU A 158 -11.00 10.95 -3.34
C LEU A 158 -9.63 10.60 -3.94
N ILE A 159 -8.68 11.51 -3.78
CA ILE A 159 -7.25 11.30 -4.04
C ILE A 159 -6.51 11.70 -2.78
N LEU A 160 -5.74 10.79 -2.20
CA LEU A 160 -4.74 11.12 -1.18
C LEU A 160 -3.40 11.23 -1.90
N ASP A 161 -2.78 12.40 -1.83
CA ASP A 161 -1.48 12.69 -2.44
C ASP A 161 -0.47 13.04 -1.35
N VAL A 162 0.73 12.48 -1.44
CA VAL A 162 1.84 12.75 -0.53
C VAL A 162 3.06 13.09 -1.36
N GLY A 163 3.74 14.14 -0.97
CA GLY A 163 5.02 14.52 -1.56
C GLY A 163 5.96 15.11 -0.52
N TRP A 164 7.12 15.54 -1.02
CA TRP A 164 8.09 16.34 -0.28
C TRP A 164 8.04 17.77 -0.80
N TYR A 165 7.92 18.75 0.08
CA TYR A 165 7.99 20.17 -0.25
C TYR A 165 9.44 20.64 -0.16
N GLU A 166 9.88 21.44 -1.14
CA GLU A 166 11.29 21.71 -1.48
C GLU A 166 11.99 20.44 -1.99
N ASP A 167 11.64 20.00 -3.21
CA ASP A 167 12.18 18.80 -3.87
C ASP A 167 13.69 18.64 -3.66
N ILE A 168 14.10 17.47 -3.15
CA ILE A 168 15.49 17.06 -2.92
C ILE A 168 16.19 17.89 -1.82
N GLU A 169 15.57 18.93 -1.26
CA GLU A 169 16.20 19.76 -0.24
C GLU A 169 16.09 19.12 1.14
N PRO A 170 17.22 19.04 1.91
CA PRO A 170 17.22 18.54 3.28
C PRO A 170 16.32 19.34 4.23
N SER A 171 16.05 20.62 3.92
CA SER A 171 15.17 21.50 4.70
C SER A 171 13.69 21.21 4.51
N GLY A 172 13.34 20.36 3.54
CA GLY A 172 11.95 20.09 3.20
C GLY A 172 11.16 19.35 4.27
N THR A 173 9.90 19.11 3.94
CA THR A 173 8.91 18.43 4.80
C THR A 173 7.97 17.59 3.95
N PHE A 174 7.42 16.52 4.50
CA PHE A 174 6.33 15.83 3.82
C PHE A 174 5.10 16.72 3.84
N TYR A 175 4.33 16.70 2.75
CA TYR A 175 3.00 17.28 2.69
C TYR A 175 1.99 16.18 2.32
N VAL A 176 0.78 16.29 2.84
CA VAL A 176 -0.32 15.35 2.62
C VAL A 176 -1.57 16.13 2.24
N LEU A 177 -2.13 15.82 1.08
CA LEU A 177 -3.36 16.40 0.58
C LEU A 177 -4.44 15.33 0.40
N LEU A 178 -5.65 15.60 0.86
CA LEU A 178 -6.84 14.83 0.49
C LEU A 178 -7.70 15.66 -0.47
N ILE A 179 -7.67 15.32 -1.75
CA ILE A 179 -8.44 16.00 -2.80
C ILE A 179 -9.76 15.27 -3.04
N LYS A 180 -10.85 16.04 -3.19
CA LYS A 180 -12.16 15.54 -3.60
C LYS A 180 -12.52 16.08 -4.97
N ASN A 181 -13.04 15.24 -5.85
CA ASN A 181 -13.52 15.65 -7.18
C ASN A 181 -12.47 16.41 -8.04
N LEU A 182 -11.18 16.13 -7.84
CA LEU A 182 -10.07 16.85 -8.49
C LEU A 182 -9.99 18.35 -8.14
N ASP A 183 -10.60 18.78 -7.03
CA ASP A 183 -10.51 20.16 -6.53
C ASP A 183 -9.22 20.36 -5.73
N TRP A 184 -8.10 20.49 -6.44
CA TRP A 184 -6.78 20.71 -5.85
C TRP A 184 -6.65 22.05 -5.13
N GLU A 185 -7.50 23.02 -5.46
CA GLU A 185 -7.50 24.35 -4.84
C GLU A 185 -8.16 24.34 -3.45
N ASN A 186 -9.02 23.36 -3.18
CA ASN A 186 -9.75 23.22 -1.92
C ASN A 186 -9.63 21.79 -1.36
N PRO A 187 -8.43 21.38 -0.90
CA PRO A 187 -8.25 20.07 -0.30
C PRO A 187 -9.12 19.92 0.96
N LEU A 188 -9.62 18.71 1.19
CA LEU A 188 -10.37 18.36 2.40
C LEU A 188 -9.47 18.26 3.64
N GLU A 189 -8.21 17.86 3.43
CA GLU A 189 -7.15 17.78 4.43
C GLU A 189 -5.88 18.31 3.79
N ASP A 190 -5.15 19.16 4.51
CA ASP A 190 -3.88 19.77 4.12
C ASP A 190 -2.99 19.87 5.36
N MET A 191 -1.88 19.12 5.35
CA MET A 191 -0.99 19.00 6.49
C MET A 191 0.44 18.77 6.00
N ASP A 192 1.40 19.37 6.70
CA ASP A 192 2.81 19.03 6.60
C ASP A 192 3.37 18.35 7.87
N THR A 193 4.40 17.53 7.69
CA THR A 193 5.16 16.95 8.81
C THR A 193 6.52 16.48 8.33
N ARG A 194 7.54 16.66 9.15
CA ARG A 194 8.87 16.10 8.91
C ARG A 194 9.08 14.72 9.57
N ARG A 195 8.17 14.33 10.46
CA ARG A 195 8.26 13.11 11.29
C ARG A 195 7.58 11.93 10.60
N PRO A 196 8.29 10.84 10.25
CA PRO A 196 7.70 9.68 9.56
C PRO A 196 6.53 9.05 10.32
N GLU A 197 6.62 8.94 11.64
CA GLU A 197 5.56 8.36 12.47
C GLU A 197 4.26 9.20 12.43
N LYS A 198 4.39 10.53 12.31
CA LYS A 198 3.25 11.42 12.14
C LYS A 198 2.68 11.32 10.73
N LEU A 199 3.53 11.18 9.71
CA LEU A 199 3.12 10.97 8.32
C LEU A 199 2.24 9.72 8.22
N VAL A 200 2.72 8.58 8.72
CA VAL A 200 1.97 7.31 8.73
C VAL A 200 0.64 7.47 9.47
N SER A 201 0.68 8.05 10.67
CA SER A 201 -0.51 8.25 11.49
C SER A 201 -1.56 9.11 10.78
N GLN A 202 -1.13 10.16 10.07
CA GLN A 202 -2.04 11.02 9.33
C GLN A 202 -2.65 10.31 8.13
N ILE A 203 -1.84 9.64 7.32
CA ILE A 203 -2.32 8.87 6.16
C ILE A 203 -3.38 7.86 6.63
N GLU A 204 -3.08 7.07 7.65
CA GLU A 204 -4.01 6.06 8.17
C GLU A 204 -5.27 6.67 8.80
N ALA A 205 -5.17 7.81 9.47
CA ALA A 205 -6.33 8.54 9.99
C ALA A 205 -7.26 9.02 8.86
N ILE A 206 -6.68 9.55 7.76
CA ILE A 206 -7.45 9.96 6.59
C ILE A 206 -8.16 8.75 5.96
N LEU A 207 -7.44 7.65 5.76
CA LEU A 207 -8.02 6.41 5.23
C LEU A 207 -9.14 5.89 6.13
N GLN A 208 -9.02 6.00 7.46
CA GLN A 208 -10.05 5.59 8.43
C GLN A 208 -11.28 6.46 8.29
N ASN A 209 -11.10 7.78 8.22
CA ASN A 209 -12.20 8.72 8.04
C ASN A 209 -12.94 8.49 6.72
N ALA A 210 -12.22 8.16 5.65
CA ALA A 210 -12.82 7.81 4.36
C ALA A 210 -13.63 6.51 4.43
N ALA A 211 -13.11 5.48 5.12
CA ALA A 211 -13.81 4.22 5.33
C ALA A 211 -15.10 4.39 6.18
N GLU A 212 -15.09 5.35 7.10
CA GLU A 212 -16.24 5.76 7.92
C GLU A 212 -17.20 6.73 7.20
N GLN A 213 -16.96 7.03 5.93
CA GLN A 213 -17.77 7.95 5.10
C GLN A 213 -17.85 9.37 5.66
N LYS A 214 -16.81 9.85 6.36
CA LYS A 214 -16.77 11.23 6.89
C LYS A 214 -16.58 12.31 5.81
N TYR A 215 -16.19 11.92 4.60
CA TYR A 215 -16.01 12.81 3.43
C TYR A 215 -17.10 12.62 2.35
N ALA A 216 -18.25 12.06 2.74
CA ALA A 216 -19.39 11.79 1.87
C ALA A 216 -20.19 13.06 1.57
#